data_AF-A0A2E8J7Y9-F1
#
_entry.id   AF-A0A2E8J7Y9-F1
#
_cell.length_a   1.000
_cell.length_b   1.000
_cell.length_c   1.000
_cell.angle_alpha   90.00
_cell.angle_beta   90.00
_cell.angle_gamma   90.00
#
_symmetry.space_group_name_H-M   'P 1'
#
loop_
_entity.id
_entity.type
_entity.pdbx_description
1 polymer ?
#
loop_
_entity_poly.entity_id
_entity_poly.type
_entity_poly.pdbx_seq_one_letter_code
_entity_poly.pdbx_strand_id
1 'polypeptide(L)'
;MDLQELRTRFTPALEEILGKCRISADLVDRELFQVYMATIWGNVVLDPQGSGLEEQDLSSLHDFLNEEIERVLGKGVDVTSCYDFIASKQGNESLERLGATSDHKEFLHYFARLILGKEVQAKP
;
A
#
# COMPACT_ATOMS: atom_id res chain seq x y z
N MET A 1 11.15 14.10 -10.26
CA MET A 1 11.62 12.80 -10.77
C MET A 1 10.67 12.32 -11.85
N ASP A 2 11.22 11.75 -12.93
CA ASP A 2 10.39 11.08 -13.93
C ASP A 2 10.09 9.62 -13.52
N LEU A 3 9.17 8.98 -14.25
CA LEU A 3 8.71 7.63 -13.94
C LEU A 3 9.82 6.58 -14.06
N GLN A 4 10.79 6.77 -14.96
CA GLN A 4 11.87 5.80 -15.17
C GLN A 4 12.88 5.84 -14.02
N GLU A 5 13.16 7.04 -13.50
CA GLU A 5 13.99 7.24 -12.32
C GLU A 5 13.36 6.61 -11.08
N LEU A 6 12.04 6.79 -10.89
CA LEU A 6 11.30 6.15 -9.79
C LEU A 6 11.33 4.63 -9.88
N ARG A 7 11.12 4.05 -11.06
CA ARG A 7 11.24 2.59 -11.25
C ARG A 7 12.61 2.09 -10.83
N THR A 8 13.67 2.74 -11.28
CA THR A 8 15.04 2.34 -10.97
C THR A 8 15.30 2.35 -9.47
N ARG A 9 14.78 3.37 -8.77
CA ARG A 9 14.99 3.56 -7.34
C ARG A 9 14.13 2.66 -6.45
N PHE A 10 12.85 2.48 -6.78
CA PHE A 10 11.87 1.84 -5.90
C PHE A 10 11.58 0.37 -6.25
N THR A 11 11.93 -0.09 -7.45
CA THR A 11 11.76 -1.52 -7.81
C THR A 11 12.47 -2.46 -6.84
N PRO A 12 13.73 -2.23 -6.41
CA PRO A 12 14.38 -3.13 -5.45
C PRO A 12 13.64 -3.26 -4.13
N ALA A 13 13.07 -2.15 -3.63
CA ALA A 13 12.27 -2.16 -2.40
C ALA A 13 10.95 -2.92 -2.59
N LEU A 14 10.28 -2.75 -3.75
CA LEU A 14 9.08 -3.51 -4.07
C LEU A 14 9.36 -5.01 -4.25
N GLU A 15 10.49 -5.37 -4.86
CA GLU A 15 10.90 -6.77 -4.99
C GLU A 15 11.17 -7.41 -3.63
N GLU A 16 11.77 -6.68 -2.68
CA GLU A 16 11.94 -7.15 -1.31
C GLU A 16 10.59 -7.41 -0.63
N ILE A 17 9.62 -6.50 -0.81
CA ILE A 17 8.27 -6.64 -0.27
C ILE A 17 7.54 -7.81 -0.92
N LEU A 18 7.63 -7.95 -2.23
CA LEU A 18 7.06 -9.08 -2.96
C LEU A 18 7.68 -10.41 -2.50
N GLY A 19 8.97 -10.40 -2.19
CA GLY A 19 9.67 -11.53 -1.56
C GLY A 19 9.08 -11.90 -0.20
N LYS A 20 8.79 -10.91 0.66
CA LYS A 20 8.12 -11.12 1.96
C LYS A 20 6.70 -11.63 1.82
N CYS A 21 6.01 -11.24 0.74
CA CYS A 21 4.65 -11.71 0.46
C CYS A 21 4.62 -13.08 -0.23
N ARG A 22 5.75 -13.65 -0.63
CA ARG A 22 5.79 -14.89 -1.40
C ARG A 22 5.58 -16.11 -0.49
N ILE A 23 4.55 -16.90 -0.78
CA ILE A 23 4.26 -18.17 -0.08
C ILE A 23 4.95 -19.33 -0.79
N SER A 24 4.93 -19.34 -2.12
CA SER A 24 5.63 -20.33 -2.97
C SER A 24 6.04 -19.71 -4.30
N ALA A 25 6.66 -20.48 -5.21
CA ALA A 25 7.13 -19.96 -6.50
C ALA A 25 6.04 -19.18 -7.27
N ASP A 26 4.79 -19.65 -7.23
CA ASP A 26 3.67 -19.11 -7.99
C ASP A 26 2.58 -18.47 -7.10
N LEU A 27 2.79 -18.42 -5.78
CA LEU A 27 1.78 -17.93 -4.83
C LEU A 27 2.29 -16.75 -4.00
N VAL A 28 1.52 -15.67 -4.03
CA VAL A 28 1.74 -14.45 -3.24
C VAL A 28 0.57 -14.26 -2.28
N ASP A 29 0.88 -13.91 -1.03
CA ASP A 29 -0.09 -13.41 -0.07
C ASP A 29 -0.55 -12.02 -0.49
N ARG A 30 -1.73 -11.99 -1.11
CA ARG A 30 -2.33 -10.78 -1.67
C ARG A 30 -2.80 -9.82 -0.57
N GLU A 31 -3.21 -10.32 0.58
CA GLU A 31 -3.68 -9.48 1.69
C GLU A 31 -2.50 -8.76 2.33
N LEU A 32 -1.41 -9.50 2.60
CA LEU A 32 -0.17 -8.92 3.11
C LEU A 32 0.40 -7.87 2.13
N PHE A 33 0.39 -8.18 0.83
CA PHE A 33 0.84 -7.24 -0.20
C PHE A 33 0.01 -5.95 -0.20
N GLN A 34 -1.33 -6.04 -0.16
CA GLN A 34 -2.21 -4.87 -0.07
C GLN A 34 -1.93 -4.00 1.17
N VAL A 35 -1.69 -4.64 2.33
CA VAL A 35 -1.33 -3.92 3.57
C VAL A 35 0.01 -3.20 3.42
N TYR A 36 1.03 -3.83 2.82
CA TYR A 36 2.30 -3.16 2.55
C TYR A 36 2.15 -1.98 1.60
N MET A 37 1.40 -2.12 0.51
CA MET A 37 1.22 -1.05 -0.47
C MET A 37 0.50 0.15 0.14
N ALA A 38 -0.58 -0.07 0.91
CA ALA A 38 -1.25 0.99 1.66
C ALA A 38 -0.32 1.64 2.69
N THR A 39 0.55 0.86 3.34
CA THR A 39 1.50 1.40 4.32
C THR A 39 2.56 2.28 3.67
N ILE A 40 3.14 1.83 2.55
CA ILE A 40 4.13 2.61 1.78
C ILE A 40 3.51 3.93 1.32
N TRP A 41 2.35 3.86 0.67
CA TRP A 41 1.70 5.06 0.15
C TRP A 41 1.40 6.07 1.26
N GLY A 42 0.83 5.61 2.38
CA GLY A 42 0.55 6.48 3.51
C GLY A 42 1.83 7.13 4.06
N ASN A 43 2.93 6.39 4.18
CA ASN A 43 4.19 6.91 4.71
C ASN A 43 4.80 7.95 3.77
N VAL A 44 4.78 7.68 2.46
CA VAL A 44 5.34 8.60 1.47
C VAL A 44 4.50 9.87 1.35
N VAL A 45 3.16 9.79 1.42
CA VAL A 45 2.30 10.98 1.41
C VAL A 45 2.48 11.81 2.69
N LEU A 46 2.71 11.15 3.84
CA LEU A 46 2.92 11.83 5.12
C LEU A 46 4.28 12.56 5.16
N ASP A 47 5.34 11.93 4.66
CA ASP A 47 6.69 12.47 4.63
C ASP A 47 7.40 12.12 3.30
N PRO A 48 7.15 12.89 2.22
CA PRO A 48 7.80 12.67 0.94
C PRO A 48 9.33 12.82 1.05
N GLN A 49 9.79 13.80 1.83
CA GLN A 49 11.20 14.11 1.99
C GLN A 49 11.96 13.01 2.74
N GLY A 50 11.34 12.39 3.75
CA GLY A 50 11.88 11.20 4.43
C GLY A 50 12.05 10.00 3.50
N SER A 51 11.29 9.95 2.41
CA SER A 51 11.42 8.97 1.33
C SER A 51 12.38 9.42 0.21
N GLY A 52 12.96 10.62 0.37
CA GLY A 52 13.80 11.32 -0.59
C GLY A 52 13.09 11.64 -1.90
N LEU A 53 11.83 12.05 -1.79
CA LEU A 53 10.95 12.54 -2.84
C LEU A 53 10.50 13.97 -2.53
N GLU A 54 10.10 14.68 -3.57
CA GLU A 54 9.40 15.97 -3.45
C GLU A 54 7.89 15.77 -3.66
N GLU A 55 7.06 16.71 -3.21
CA GLU A 55 5.59 16.61 -3.36
C GLU A 55 5.16 16.42 -4.83
N GLN A 56 5.87 17.06 -5.76
CA GLN A 56 5.64 16.91 -7.20
C GLN A 56 5.91 15.50 -7.74
N ASP A 57 6.67 14.68 -7.02
CA ASP A 57 6.99 13.30 -7.41
C ASP A 57 5.89 12.32 -7.03
N LEU A 58 4.97 12.72 -6.14
CA LEU A 58 3.92 11.85 -5.60
C LEU A 58 2.99 11.30 -6.69
N SER A 59 2.66 12.12 -7.71
CA SER A 59 1.83 11.67 -8.83
C SER A 59 2.51 10.55 -9.61
N SER A 60 3.79 10.72 -9.93
CA SER A 60 4.56 9.72 -10.67
C SER A 60 4.78 8.45 -9.85
N LEU A 61 4.96 8.57 -8.53
CA LEU A 61 5.04 7.42 -7.63
C LEU A 61 3.70 6.68 -7.55
N HIS A 62 2.60 7.40 -7.46
CA HIS A 62 1.26 6.83 -7.45
C HIS A 62 1.01 5.97 -8.70
N ASP A 63 1.36 6.48 -9.88
CA ASP A 63 1.24 5.75 -11.14
C ASP A 63 2.11 4.49 -11.14
N PHE A 64 3.36 4.60 -10.68
CA PHE A 64 4.25 3.45 -10.53
C PHE A 64 3.67 2.38 -9.58
N LEU A 65 3.20 2.79 -8.40
CA LEU A 65 2.63 1.84 -7.44
C LEU A 65 1.37 1.17 -8.01
N ASN A 66 0.52 1.90 -8.74
CA ASN A 66 -0.68 1.32 -9.35
C ASN A 66 -0.33 0.24 -10.38
N GLU A 67 0.69 0.44 -11.21
CA GLU A 67 1.12 -0.60 -12.15
C GLU A 67 1.63 -1.86 -11.44
N GLU A 68 2.38 -1.67 -10.35
CA GLU A 68 2.95 -2.77 -9.57
C GLU A 68 1.87 -3.52 -8.79
N ILE A 69 0.88 -2.80 -8.28
CA ILE A 69 -0.32 -3.35 -7.65
C ILE A 69 -1.13 -4.16 -8.66
N GLU A 70 -1.42 -3.59 -9.82
CA GLU A 70 -2.16 -4.28 -10.88
C GLU A 70 -1.44 -5.55 -11.33
N ARG A 71 -0.11 -5.51 -11.42
CA ARG A 71 0.71 -6.68 -11.78
C ARG A 71 0.56 -7.84 -10.80
N VAL A 72 0.45 -7.57 -9.49
CA VAL A 72 0.41 -8.59 -8.44
C VAL A 72 -1.02 -9.02 -8.11
N LEU A 73 -1.96 -8.07 -8.05
CA LEU A 73 -3.34 -8.29 -7.64
C LEU A 73 -4.29 -8.46 -8.83
N GLY A 74 -3.85 -8.14 -10.03
CA GLY A 74 -4.65 -8.26 -11.24
C GLY A 74 -5.33 -6.96 -11.65
N LYS A 75 -5.89 -7.00 -12.85
CA LYS A 75 -6.37 -5.84 -13.59
C LYS A 75 -7.36 -4.97 -12.81
N GLY A 76 -7.13 -3.65 -12.81
CA GLY A 76 -8.03 -2.67 -12.21
C GLY A 76 -7.94 -2.57 -10.69
N VAL A 77 -6.93 -3.17 -10.07
CA VAL A 77 -6.62 -2.98 -8.65
C VAL A 77 -5.52 -1.93 -8.54
N ASP A 78 -5.74 -0.94 -7.68
CA ASP A 78 -4.88 0.22 -7.49
C ASP A 78 -4.67 0.53 -5.99
N VAL A 79 -3.92 1.59 -5.67
CA VAL A 79 -3.69 2.04 -4.30
C VAL A 79 -5.02 2.31 -3.58
N THR A 80 -6.00 2.92 -4.24
CA THR A 80 -7.33 3.17 -3.66
C THR A 80 -8.03 1.87 -3.28
N SER A 81 -7.94 0.85 -4.13
CA SER A 81 -8.48 -0.50 -3.89
C SER A 81 -7.83 -1.15 -2.65
N CYS A 82 -6.53 -0.92 -2.43
CA CYS A 82 -5.87 -1.37 -1.19
C CYS A 82 -6.50 -0.73 0.05
N TYR A 83 -6.81 0.57 0.02
CA TYR A 83 -7.50 1.24 1.14
C TYR A 83 -8.96 0.80 1.30
N ASP A 84 -9.68 0.54 0.20
CA ASP A 84 -11.02 -0.06 0.26
C ASP A 84 -10.98 -1.43 0.94
N PHE A 85 -9.97 -2.23 0.64
CA PHE A 85 -9.73 -3.49 1.36
C PHE A 85 -9.46 -3.25 2.84
N ILE A 86 -8.55 -2.35 3.21
CA ILE A 86 -8.27 -2.01 4.62
C ILE A 86 -9.55 -1.60 5.36
N ALA A 87 -10.42 -0.81 4.72
CA ALA A 87 -11.68 -0.36 5.29
C ALA A 87 -12.76 -1.46 5.37
N SER A 88 -12.54 -2.62 4.74
CA SER A 88 -13.50 -3.73 4.73
C SER A 88 -13.40 -4.59 5.99
N LYS A 89 -14.42 -5.41 6.24
CA LYS A 89 -14.38 -6.42 7.29
C LYS A 89 -13.21 -7.40 7.10
N GLN A 90 -12.96 -7.82 5.86
CA GLN A 90 -11.88 -8.76 5.55
C GLN A 90 -10.51 -8.13 5.83
N GLY A 91 -10.29 -6.88 5.41
CA GLY A 91 -9.03 -6.19 5.68
C GLY A 91 -8.77 -5.98 7.17
N ASN A 92 -9.80 -5.64 7.94
CA ASN A 92 -9.69 -5.61 9.41
C ASN A 92 -9.25 -6.95 9.99
N GLU A 93 -9.90 -8.05 9.58
CA GLU A 93 -9.51 -9.39 10.03
C GLU A 93 -8.09 -9.78 9.57
N SER A 94 -7.65 -9.33 8.39
CA SER A 94 -6.27 -9.53 7.92
C SER A 94 -5.27 -8.76 8.78
N LEU A 95 -5.54 -7.50 9.12
CA LEU A 95 -4.67 -6.71 10.00
C LEU A 95 -4.50 -7.37 11.38
N GLU A 96 -5.56 -7.97 11.91
CA GLU A 96 -5.48 -8.79 13.13
C GLU A 96 -4.59 -10.02 12.95
N ARG A 97 -4.81 -10.81 11.88
CA ARG A 97 -4.02 -12.02 11.60
C ARG A 97 -2.53 -11.72 11.39
N LEU A 98 -2.23 -10.59 10.77
CA LEU A 98 -0.86 -10.12 10.51
C LEU A 98 -0.19 -9.54 11.77
N GLY A 99 -0.92 -9.40 12.88
CA GLY A 99 -0.39 -8.83 14.12
C GLY A 99 -0.06 -7.34 14.01
N ALA A 100 -0.77 -6.59 13.17
CA ALA A 100 -0.60 -5.15 13.07
C ALA A 100 -0.88 -4.48 14.43
N THR A 101 -0.03 -3.54 14.83
CA THR A 101 -0.21 -2.80 16.09
C THR A 101 -1.42 -1.87 16.00
N SER A 102 -1.96 -1.43 17.15
CA SER A 102 -3.04 -0.45 17.19
C SER A 102 -2.69 0.83 16.41
N ASP A 103 -1.46 1.33 16.58
CA ASP A 103 -0.97 2.52 15.89
C ASP A 103 -0.94 2.32 14.36
N HIS A 104 -0.51 1.15 13.90
CA HIS A 104 -0.47 0.86 12.46
C HIS A 104 -1.88 0.74 11.86
N LYS A 105 -2.81 0.10 12.59
CA LYS A 105 -4.22 0.03 12.18
C LYS A 105 -4.84 1.43 12.12
N GLU A 106 -4.64 2.25 13.15
CA GLU A 106 -5.14 3.62 13.19
C GLU A 106 -4.61 4.45 12.02
N PHE A 107 -3.29 4.37 11.76
CA PHE A 107 -2.66 4.99 10.62
C PHE A 107 -3.30 4.60 9.28
N LEU A 108 -3.48 3.30 9.03
CA LEU A 108 -4.08 2.82 7.78
C LEU A 108 -5.55 3.24 7.65
N HIS A 109 -6.32 3.20 8.73
CA HIS A 109 -7.71 3.65 8.72
C HIS A 109 -7.86 5.16 8.55
N TYR A 110 -6.93 5.95 9.09
CA TYR A 110 -6.89 7.39 8.87
C TYR A 110 -6.79 7.71 7.37
N PHE A 111 -5.82 7.12 6.67
CA PHE A 111 -5.68 7.32 5.23
C PHE A 111 -6.84 6.73 4.43
N ALA A 112 -7.39 5.58 4.85
CA ALA A 112 -8.59 5.03 4.22
C ALA A 112 -9.78 6.01 4.28
N ARG A 113 -9.98 6.72 5.39
CA ARG A 113 -11.04 7.75 5.50
C ARG A 113 -10.79 8.93 4.57
N LEU A 114 -9.54 9.39 4.49
CA LEU A 114 -9.16 10.52 3.63
C LEU A 114 -9.36 10.20 2.14
N ILE A 115 -8.85 9.05 1.70
CA ILE A 115 -8.85 8.66 0.28
C ILE A 115 -10.25 8.25 -0.19
N LEU A 116 -10.99 7.53 0.65
CA LEU A 116 -12.31 7.00 0.27
C LEU A 116 -13.45 7.99 0.55
N GLY A 117 -13.19 9.09 1.27
CA GLY A 117 -14.20 10.09 1.62
C GLY A 117 -15.37 9.55 2.46
N LYS A 118 -15.17 8.46 3.21
CA LYS A 118 -16.20 7.79 4.01
C LYS A 118 -15.71 7.45 5.40
N GLU A 119 -16.63 7.40 6.38
CA GLU A 119 -16.30 6.91 7.72
C GLU A 119 -15.91 5.43 7.66
N VAL A 120 -14.71 5.13 8.16
CA VAL A 120 -14.20 3.75 8.28
C VAL A 120 -14.33 3.32 9.73
N GLN A 121 -15.15 2.30 9.98
CA GLN A 121 -15.33 1.71 11.30
C GLN A 121 -14.06 0.95 11.70
N ALA A 122 -13.19 1.61 12.47
CA ALA A 122 -12.18 0.91 13.25
C ALA A 122 -12.94 0.25 14.41
N LYS A 123 -13.05 -1.09 14.40
CA LYS A 123 -13.64 -1.77 15.55
C LYS A 123 -12.66 -1.67 16.74
N PRO A 124 -13.17 -1.40 17.96
CA PRO A 124 -12.37 -1.44 19.18
C PRO A 124 -11.95 -2.88 19.54
#